data_AF-A0AAD9APE1-F1
#
_entry.id   AF-A0AAD9APE1-F1
#
_cell.length_a   1.000
_cell.length_b   1.000
_cell.length_c   1.000
_cell.angle_alpha   90.00
_cell.angle_beta   90.00
_cell.angle_gamma   90.00
#
_symmetry.space_group_name_H-M   'P 1'
#
loop_
_entity.id
_entity.type
_entity.pdbx_description
1 polymer ?
#
loop_
_entity_poly.entity_id
_entity_poly.type
_entity_poly.pdbx_seq_one_letter_code
_entity_poly.pdbx_strand_id
1 'polypeptide(L)'
;MSGLLYPVLQVCDEQHLGVDAQFGGMDQRKLFAAATEWLPKIGYKVRAHLLNPMVPGLNGGKMSASDPDSKIDLLDAPEVVQKKLRKAECVPKVAEGNGVLSFVEYVLLPAAALKGKKEFTVERERDGLEPLVYTDIAAMHEDYKNDVLTPQLLKPAVTKALNALLAPIQASFQASQEWQEVTVKAYPPVEDDKKKKKKQPKDKGSRYPGGAKKEDGAAKETELPMRPAEESK
;
A
#
# COMPACT_ATOMS: atom_id res chain seq x y z
N MET A 1 2.74 -17.77 -27.89
CA MET A 1 3.50 -19.00 -27.58
C MET A 1 4.02 -19.00 -26.14
N SER A 2 4.68 -17.93 -25.67
CA SER A 2 5.28 -17.85 -24.32
C SER A 2 4.30 -18.16 -23.17
N GLY A 3 3.07 -17.63 -23.20
CA GLY A 3 2.07 -17.86 -22.16
C GLY A 3 1.58 -19.31 -22.03
N LEU A 4 1.72 -20.13 -23.08
CA LEU A 4 1.38 -21.56 -23.03
C LEU A 4 2.54 -22.42 -22.50
N LEU A 5 3.77 -21.94 -22.67
CA LEU A 5 4.96 -22.66 -22.23
C LEU A 5 5.18 -22.53 -20.73
N TYR A 6 4.89 -21.35 -20.15
CA TYR A 6 5.13 -21.09 -18.72
C TYR A 6 4.50 -22.13 -17.76
N PRO A 7 3.21 -22.52 -17.90
CA PRO A 7 2.63 -23.57 -17.08
C PRO A 7 3.38 -24.91 -17.13
N VAL A 8 3.85 -25.29 -18.33
CA VAL A 8 4.60 -26.53 -18.53
C VAL A 8 5.95 -26.46 -17.81
N LEU A 9 6.64 -25.33 -17.93
CA LEU A 9 7.92 -25.12 -17.25
C LEU A 9 7.74 -25.18 -15.72
N GLN A 10 6.75 -24.47 -15.17
CA GLN A 10 6.50 -24.47 -13.72
C GLN A 10 6.14 -25.87 -13.18
N VAL A 11 5.41 -26.69 -13.95
CA VAL A 11 5.13 -28.08 -13.58
C VAL A 11 6.42 -28.91 -13.60
N CYS A 12 7.27 -28.74 -14.61
CA CYS A 12 8.54 -29.45 -14.72
C CYS A 12 9.56 -29.05 -13.64
N ASP A 13 9.46 -27.84 -13.09
CA ASP A 13 10.35 -27.37 -12.00
C ASP A 13 10.28 -28.30 -10.78
N GLU A 14 9.10 -28.86 -10.44
CA GLU A 14 8.97 -29.80 -9.32
C GLU A 14 9.88 -31.03 -9.46
N GLN A 15 10.04 -31.52 -10.68
CA GLN A 15 10.91 -32.66 -10.96
C GLN A 15 12.37 -32.26 -10.95
N HIS A 16 12.72 -31.17 -11.64
CA HIS A 16 14.11 -30.77 -11.85
C HIS A 16 14.76 -30.18 -10.59
N LEU A 17 13.96 -29.59 -9.69
CA LEU A 17 14.40 -29.19 -8.36
C LEU A 17 14.41 -30.36 -7.35
N GLY A 18 13.87 -31.53 -7.72
CA GLY A 18 13.88 -32.72 -6.86
C GLY A 18 13.00 -32.61 -5.61
N VAL A 19 12.01 -31.72 -5.61
CA VAL A 19 11.22 -31.41 -4.41
C VAL A 19 10.12 -32.44 -4.12
N ASP A 20 9.70 -32.48 -2.86
CA ASP A 20 8.53 -33.25 -2.38
C ASP A 20 7.27 -32.42 -2.28
N ALA A 21 7.41 -31.09 -2.15
CA ALA A 21 6.30 -30.17 -2.08
C ALA A 21 6.61 -28.84 -2.81
N GLN A 22 5.57 -28.22 -3.37
CA GLN A 22 5.61 -26.85 -3.88
C GLN A 22 4.68 -25.98 -3.03
N PHE A 23 5.19 -24.80 -2.64
CA PHE A 23 4.45 -23.79 -1.90
C PHE A 23 4.15 -22.60 -2.81
N GLY A 24 2.91 -22.09 -2.76
CA GLY A 24 2.52 -20.90 -3.51
C GLY A 24 1.13 -20.40 -3.17
N GLY A 25 0.72 -19.32 -3.83
CA GLY A 25 -0.57 -18.69 -3.57
C GLY A 25 -1.76 -19.49 -4.10
N MET A 26 -2.94 -19.23 -3.55
CA MET A 26 -4.21 -19.80 -4.03
C MET A 26 -4.49 -19.52 -5.52
N ASP A 27 -3.89 -18.47 -6.09
CA ASP A 27 -3.94 -18.16 -7.52
C ASP A 27 -3.22 -19.19 -8.40
N GLN A 28 -2.27 -19.95 -7.84
CA GLN A 28 -1.55 -21.03 -8.53
C GLN A 28 -2.26 -22.38 -8.50
N ARG A 29 -3.43 -22.49 -7.86
CA ARG A 29 -4.18 -23.75 -7.70
C ARG A 29 -4.39 -24.53 -9.01
N LYS A 30 -4.61 -23.83 -10.12
CA LYS A 30 -4.78 -24.49 -11.43
C LYS A 30 -3.50 -25.15 -11.93
N LEU A 31 -2.34 -24.55 -11.66
CA LEU A 31 -1.03 -25.11 -12.02
C LEU A 31 -0.70 -26.31 -11.15
N PHE A 32 -0.99 -26.26 -9.85
CA PHE A 32 -0.82 -27.40 -8.95
C PHE A 32 -1.71 -28.60 -9.33
N ALA A 33 -2.95 -28.34 -9.75
CA ALA A 33 -3.83 -29.37 -10.29
C ALA A 33 -3.25 -29.99 -11.57
N ALA A 34 -2.73 -29.15 -12.48
CA ALA A 34 -2.07 -29.62 -13.70
C ALA A 34 -0.81 -30.46 -13.39
N ALA A 35 0.02 -30.03 -12.44
CA ALA A 35 1.20 -30.79 -12.01
C ALA A 35 0.82 -32.19 -11.50
N THR A 36 -0.21 -32.25 -10.64
CA THR A 36 -0.74 -33.50 -10.08
C THR A 36 -1.25 -34.44 -11.17
N GLU A 37 -1.87 -33.89 -12.23
CA GLU A 37 -2.40 -34.69 -13.34
C GLU A 37 -1.34 -35.09 -14.37
N TRP A 38 -0.40 -34.20 -14.69
CA TRP A 38 0.51 -34.37 -15.82
C TRP A 38 1.80 -35.10 -15.46
N LEU A 39 2.38 -34.83 -14.28
CA LEU A 39 3.64 -35.44 -13.86
C LEU A 39 3.59 -36.99 -13.84
N PRO A 40 2.51 -37.63 -13.35
CA PRO A 40 2.41 -39.09 -13.40
C PRO A 40 2.36 -39.66 -14.81
N LYS A 41 1.76 -38.95 -15.77
CA LYS A 41 1.65 -39.39 -17.18
C LYS A 41 3.02 -39.48 -17.87
N ILE A 42 4.02 -38.78 -17.35
CA ILE A 42 5.41 -38.79 -17.84
C ILE A 42 6.37 -39.52 -16.89
N GLY A 43 5.84 -40.31 -15.94
CA GLY A 43 6.64 -41.16 -15.04
C GLY A 43 7.26 -40.44 -13.84
N TYR A 44 6.84 -39.20 -13.55
CA TYR A 44 7.30 -38.46 -12.38
C TYR A 44 6.36 -38.62 -11.17
N LYS A 45 6.90 -38.48 -9.96
CA LYS A 45 6.12 -38.57 -8.71
C LYS A 45 5.14 -37.39 -8.57
N VAL A 46 4.04 -37.61 -7.87
CA VAL A 46 3.15 -36.53 -7.42
C VAL A 46 3.79 -35.81 -6.23
N ARG A 47 3.64 -34.47 -6.15
CA ARG A 47 4.12 -33.64 -5.05
C ARG A 47 2.97 -33.14 -4.20
N ALA A 48 3.29 -32.77 -2.96
CA ALA A 48 2.36 -32.02 -2.14
C ALA A 48 2.30 -30.55 -2.57
N HIS A 49 1.12 -29.94 -2.50
CA HIS A 49 0.93 -28.52 -2.81
C HIS A 49 0.41 -27.78 -1.58
N LEU A 50 1.17 -26.81 -1.10
CA LEU A 50 0.83 -25.98 0.06
C LEU A 50 0.40 -24.60 -0.42
N LEU A 51 -0.85 -24.22 -0.12
CA LEU A 51 -1.45 -22.99 -0.63
C LEU A 51 -1.60 -21.95 0.47
N ASN A 52 -0.99 -20.77 0.30
CA ASN A 52 -1.27 -19.63 1.18
C ASN A 52 -2.49 -18.82 0.66
N PRO A 53 -3.30 -18.26 1.56
CA PRO A 53 -4.41 -17.40 1.18
C PRO A 53 -3.91 -16.12 0.49
N MET A 54 -4.78 -15.51 -0.30
CA MET A 54 -4.49 -14.24 -0.96
C MET A 54 -4.73 -13.09 0.02
N VAL A 55 -3.68 -12.33 0.33
CA VAL A 55 -3.83 -11.09 1.09
C VAL A 55 -4.47 -10.04 0.18
N PRO A 56 -5.63 -9.46 0.55
CA PRO A 56 -6.21 -8.35 -0.21
C PRO A 56 -5.24 -7.17 -0.27
N GLY A 57 -5.27 -6.46 -1.39
CA GLY A 57 -4.61 -5.17 -1.52
C GLY A 57 -5.24 -4.13 -0.59
N LEU A 58 -4.53 -3.03 -0.37
CA LEU A 58 -4.96 -1.97 0.54
C LEU A 58 -6.31 -1.33 0.17
N ASN A 59 -6.76 -1.46 -1.08
CA ASN A 59 -8.00 -0.88 -1.59
C ASN A 59 -9.11 -1.94 -1.79
N GLY A 60 -9.15 -3.00 -0.97
CA GLY A 60 -10.25 -3.98 -0.98
C GLY A 60 -10.27 -5.00 -2.14
N GLY A 61 -9.27 -4.96 -3.03
CA GLY A 61 -9.13 -5.84 -4.19
C GLY A 61 -7.92 -6.79 -4.13
N LYS A 62 -7.47 -7.34 -5.26
CA LYS A 62 -6.18 -8.05 -5.33
C LYS A 62 -5.03 -7.06 -5.26
N MET A 63 -3.97 -7.38 -4.53
CA MET A 63 -2.72 -6.63 -4.61
C MET A 63 -2.18 -6.75 -6.03
N SER A 64 -2.11 -5.64 -6.77
CA SER A 64 -1.69 -5.63 -8.17
C SER A 64 -0.39 -4.87 -8.34
N ALA A 65 0.55 -5.46 -9.07
CA ALA A 65 1.79 -4.77 -9.42
C ALA A 65 1.57 -3.54 -10.31
N SER A 66 0.40 -3.44 -10.97
CA SER A 66 0.05 -2.40 -11.93
C SER A 66 -0.48 -1.10 -11.32
N ASP A 67 -0.95 -1.12 -10.06
CA ASP A 67 -1.32 0.10 -9.33
C ASP A 67 -0.29 0.38 -8.23
N PRO A 68 0.60 1.38 -8.39
CA PRO A 68 1.63 1.73 -7.42
C PRO A 68 1.09 2.09 -6.03
N ASP A 69 -0.14 2.60 -5.94
CA ASP A 69 -0.77 2.98 -4.68
C ASP A 69 -1.44 1.77 -3.98
N SER A 70 -1.66 0.66 -4.69
CA SER A 70 -2.30 -0.56 -4.15
C SER A 70 -1.37 -1.51 -3.40
N LYS A 71 -0.04 -1.32 -3.53
CA LYS A 71 1.01 -2.16 -2.94
C LYS A 71 1.97 -1.34 -2.09
N ILE A 72 2.55 -1.98 -1.08
CA ILE A 72 3.63 -1.41 -0.27
C ILE A 72 4.92 -2.10 -0.71
N ASP A 73 5.88 -1.32 -1.16
CA ASP A 73 7.20 -1.84 -1.52
C ASP A 73 8.03 -2.08 -0.25
N LEU A 74 8.93 -3.07 -0.29
CA LEU A 74 9.82 -3.36 0.84
C LEU A 74 10.77 -2.19 1.12
N LEU A 75 11.05 -1.37 0.11
CA LEU A 75 11.91 -0.20 0.20
C LEU A 75 11.14 1.13 0.31
N ASP A 76 9.81 1.09 0.47
CA ASP A 76 9.02 2.32 0.65
C ASP A 76 9.42 3.05 1.94
N ALA A 77 9.71 4.34 1.82
CA ALA A 77 10.00 5.18 2.99
C ALA A 77 8.79 5.24 3.96
N PRO A 78 9.01 5.45 5.27
CA PRO A 78 7.94 5.47 6.28
C PRO A 78 6.76 6.40 5.95
N GLU A 79 7.04 7.53 5.31
CA GLU A 79 6.04 8.52 4.90
C GLU A 79 5.17 8.01 3.74
N VAL A 80 5.76 7.23 2.83
CA VAL A 80 5.05 6.60 1.71
C VAL A 80 4.13 5.51 2.23
N VAL A 81 4.63 4.66 3.13
CA VAL A 81 3.82 3.63 3.81
C VAL A 81 2.63 4.29 4.52
N GLN A 82 2.88 5.35 5.30
CA GLN A 82 1.82 6.09 5.99
C GLN A 82 0.78 6.66 5.01
N LYS A 83 1.22 7.24 3.89
CA LYS A 83 0.32 7.79 2.86
C LYS A 83 -0.55 6.70 2.22
N LYS A 84 0.02 5.54 1.90
CA LYS A 84 -0.70 4.41 1.31
C LYS A 84 -1.73 3.83 2.30
N LEU A 85 -1.35 3.61 3.55
CA LEU A 85 -2.27 3.14 4.60
C LEU A 85 -3.39 4.13 4.91
N ARG A 86 -3.12 5.44 4.84
CA ARG A 86 -4.18 6.46 4.98
C ARG A 86 -5.24 6.32 3.89
N LYS A 87 -4.83 6.09 2.65
CA LYS A 87 -5.72 5.89 1.49
C LYS A 87 -6.41 4.53 1.45
N ALA A 88 -5.86 3.53 2.14
CA ALA A 88 -6.41 2.19 2.19
C ALA A 88 -7.90 2.19 2.56
N GLU A 89 -8.69 1.35 1.90
CA GLU A 89 -10.09 1.18 2.22
C GLU A 89 -10.22 0.44 3.55
N CYS A 90 -10.91 1.06 4.50
CA CYS A 90 -11.09 0.54 5.85
C CYS A 90 -12.42 1.07 6.38
N VAL A 91 -13.50 0.41 5.97
CA VAL A 91 -14.87 0.80 6.29
C VAL A 91 -15.16 0.48 7.76
N PRO A 92 -15.67 1.41 8.57
CA PRO A 92 -16.00 1.15 9.98
C PRO A 92 -16.96 -0.04 10.11
N LYS A 93 -16.76 -0.89 11.13
CA LYS A 93 -17.60 -2.07 11.47
C LYS A 93 -17.66 -3.19 10.43
N VAL A 94 -17.05 -3.01 9.25
CA VAL A 94 -16.98 -4.03 8.20
C VAL A 94 -15.61 -4.69 8.21
N ALA A 95 -15.54 -5.88 8.81
CA ALA A 95 -14.30 -6.67 8.87
C ALA A 95 -14.05 -7.46 7.56
N GLU A 96 -15.11 -7.86 6.87
CA GLU A 96 -15.02 -8.66 5.64
C GLU A 96 -14.44 -7.83 4.48
N GLY A 97 -13.48 -8.41 3.75
CA GLY A 97 -12.81 -7.72 2.64
C GLY A 97 -11.86 -6.59 3.06
N ASN A 98 -11.65 -6.38 4.37
CA ASN A 98 -10.80 -5.31 4.88
C ASN A 98 -9.32 -5.69 4.73
N GLY A 99 -8.63 -5.07 3.77
CA GLY A 99 -7.22 -5.32 3.49
C GLY A 99 -6.30 -4.95 4.67
N VAL A 100 -6.69 -3.98 5.50
CA VAL A 100 -5.90 -3.58 6.67
C VAL A 100 -5.95 -4.65 7.77
N LEU A 101 -7.14 -5.21 8.05
CA LEU A 101 -7.28 -6.32 9.01
C LEU A 101 -6.60 -7.59 8.49
N SER A 102 -6.76 -7.89 7.20
CA SER A 102 -6.11 -9.04 6.56
C SER A 102 -4.58 -8.93 6.65
N PHE A 103 -4.02 -7.73 6.58
CA PHE A 103 -2.59 -7.51 6.74
C PHE A 103 -2.11 -7.81 8.16
N VAL A 104 -2.92 -7.50 9.17
CA VAL A 104 -2.64 -7.88 10.56
C VAL A 104 -2.65 -9.39 10.72
N GLU A 105 -3.67 -10.06 10.16
CA GLU A 105 -3.87 -11.51 10.22
C GLU A 105 -2.73 -12.30 9.58
N TYR A 106 -2.40 -11.97 8.33
CA TYR A 106 -1.51 -12.80 7.51
C TYR A 106 -0.05 -12.34 7.54
N VAL A 107 0.25 -11.12 8.00
CA VAL A 107 1.61 -10.57 8.02
C VAL A 107 2.07 -10.23 9.42
N LEU A 108 1.37 -9.31 10.11
CA LEU A 108 1.89 -8.76 11.37
C LEU A 108 1.86 -9.76 12.52
N LEU A 109 0.76 -10.49 12.71
CA LEU A 109 0.64 -11.51 13.75
C LEU A 109 1.63 -12.69 13.52
N PRO A 110 1.74 -13.27 12.30
CA PRO A 110 2.76 -14.27 12.01
C PRO A 110 4.19 -13.76 12.19
N ALA A 111 4.49 -12.55 11.74
CA ALA A 111 5.82 -11.96 11.94
C ALA A 111 6.15 -11.74 13.42
N ALA A 112 5.18 -11.32 14.22
CA ALA A 112 5.33 -11.19 15.67
C ALA A 112 5.53 -12.55 16.35
N ALA A 113 4.78 -13.59 15.92
CA ALA A 113 4.97 -14.96 16.38
C ALA A 113 6.40 -15.47 16.13
N LEU A 114 6.95 -15.22 14.93
CA LEU A 114 8.33 -15.59 14.59
C LEU A 114 9.37 -14.83 15.43
N LYS A 115 9.05 -13.64 15.92
CA LYS A 115 9.88 -12.88 16.87
C LYS A 115 9.73 -13.35 18.33
N GLY A 116 8.82 -14.28 18.62
CA GLY A 116 8.66 -14.91 19.94
C GLY A 116 7.41 -14.50 20.72
N LYS A 117 6.68 -13.45 20.30
CA LYS A 117 5.44 -13.02 20.96
C LYS A 117 4.37 -12.70 19.91
N LYS A 118 3.39 -13.59 19.74
CA LYS A 118 2.29 -13.42 18.78
C LYS A 118 1.27 -12.42 19.31
N GLU A 119 1.62 -11.14 19.26
CA GLU A 119 0.76 -10.05 19.73
C GLU A 119 0.81 -8.85 18.79
N PHE A 120 -0.34 -8.24 18.57
CA PHE A 120 -0.48 -6.97 17.87
C PHE A 120 -1.13 -5.94 18.80
N THR A 121 -0.41 -4.86 19.08
CA THR A 121 -0.85 -3.81 20.01
C THR A 121 -1.37 -2.59 19.26
N VAL A 122 -2.56 -2.12 19.62
CA VAL A 122 -3.14 -0.86 19.14
C VAL A 122 -3.15 0.14 20.30
N GLU A 123 -2.35 1.18 20.15
CA GLU A 123 -2.24 2.28 21.12
C GLU A 123 -3.51 3.17 21.07
N ARG A 124 -4.06 3.49 22.24
CA ARG A 124 -5.25 4.35 22.41
C ARG A 124 -4.95 5.60 23.24
N GLU A 125 -3.73 6.13 23.11
CA GLU A 125 -3.26 7.29 23.90
C GLU A 125 -4.15 8.53 23.74
N ARG A 126 -4.75 8.72 22.54
CA ARG A 126 -5.64 9.86 22.28
C ARG A 126 -6.93 9.83 23.09
N ASP A 127 -7.38 8.64 23.45
CA ASP A 127 -8.62 8.42 24.20
C ASP A 127 -8.34 8.28 25.71
N GLY A 128 -7.06 8.24 26.11
CA GLY A 128 -6.64 8.00 27.50
C GLY A 128 -6.95 6.58 27.99
N LEU A 129 -7.20 5.64 27.07
CA LEU A 129 -7.56 4.26 27.38
C LEU A 129 -6.34 3.34 27.30
N GLU A 130 -6.41 2.20 27.99
CA GLU A 130 -5.39 1.16 27.89
C GLU A 130 -5.23 0.65 26.45
N PRO A 131 -4.04 0.21 26.03
CA PRO A 131 -3.83 -0.33 24.69
C PRO A 131 -4.63 -1.62 24.49
N LEU A 132 -5.11 -1.84 23.25
CA LEU A 132 -5.72 -3.12 22.87
C LEU A 132 -4.60 -4.07 22.43
N VAL A 133 -4.58 -5.29 22.96
CA VAL A 133 -3.59 -6.31 22.61
C VAL A 133 -4.30 -7.51 22.05
N TYR A 134 -4.02 -7.84 20.79
CA TYR A 134 -4.62 -8.96 20.08
C TYR A 134 -3.59 -10.05 19.84
N THR A 135 -3.90 -11.27 20.30
CA THR A 135 -3.12 -12.49 20.00
C THR A 135 -3.73 -13.29 18.84
N ASP A 136 -5.00 -13.02 18.56
CA ASP A 136 -5.80 -13.67 17.54
C ASP A 136 -6.64 -12.67 16.76
N ILE A 137 -6.89 -12.98 15.49
CA ILE A 137 -7.65 -12.13 14.58
C ILE A 137 -9.15 -12.15 14.91
N ALA A 138 -9.68 -13.23 15.51
CA ALA A 138 -11.11 -13.32 15.83
C ALA A 138 -11.55 -12.24 16.82
N ALA A 139 -10.79 -12.04 17.90
CA ALA A 139 -11.02 -10.97 18.87
C ALA A 139 -10.95 -9.58 18.22
N MET A 140 -9.99 -9.39 17.33
CA MET A 140 -9.84 -8.13 16.59
C MET A 140 -11.02 -7.86 15.65
N HIS A 141 -11.54 -8.89 14.98
CA HIS A 141 -12.72 -8.78 14.12
C HIS A 141 -13.99 -8.44 14.92
N GLU A 142 -14.14 -9.02 16.11
CA GLU A 142 -15.25 -8.72 17.01
C GLU A 142 -15.20 -7.27 17.49
N ASP A 143 -14.05 -6.83 18.01
CA ASP A 143 -13.85 -5.44 18.46
C ASP A 143 -14.02 -4.43 17.32
N TYR A 144 -13.63 -4.80 16.10
CA TYR A 144 -13.84 -3.95 14.92
C TYR A 144 -15.32 -3.83 14.55
N LYS A 145 -16.10 -4.92 14.60
CA LYS A 145 -17.55 -4.91 14.36
C LYS A 145 -18.32 -4.14 15.44
N ASN A 146 -17.85 -4.23 16.69
CA ASN A 146 -18.43 -3.57 17.85
C ASN A 146 -17.99 -2.11 18.03
N ASP A 147 -17.23 -1.54 17.09
CA ASP A 147 -16.72 -0.15 17.13
C ASP A 147 -15.70 0.14 18.24
N VAL A 148 -15.20 -0.89 18.93
CA VAL A 148 -14.15 -0.77 19.94
C VAL A 148 -12.81 -0.47 19.26
N LEU A 149 -12.56 -1.12 18.12
CA LEU A 149 -11.43 -0.85 17.25
C LEU A 149 -11.89 -0.12 15.99
N THR A 150 -11.50 1.15 15.87
CA THR A 150 -11.89 1.98 14.72
C THR A 150 -10.78 2.04 13.66
N PRO A 151 -11.10 2.37 12.39
CA PRO A 151 -10.09 2.62 11.36
C PRO A 151 -9.02 3.64 11.76
N GLN A 152 -9.40 4.65 12.55
CA GLN A 152 -8.56 5.73 13.03
C GLN A 152 -7.50 5.26 14.03
N LEU A 153 -7.80 4.21 14.80
CA LEU A 153 -6.87 3.55 15.70
C LEU A 153 -6.04 2.49 14.96
N LEU A 154 -6.70 1.72 14.09
CA LEU A 154 -6.09 0.60 13.38
C LEU A 154 -5.00 1.03 12.39
N LYS A 155 -5.28 2.01 11.51
CA LYS A 155 -4.35 2.42 10.46
C LYS A 155 -3.00 2.92 11.01
N PRO A 156 -2.94 3.77 12.04
CA PRO A 156 -1.67 4.17 12.65
C PRO A 156 -0.92 3.00 13.28
N ALA A 157 -1.60 2.10 13.99
CA ALA A 157 -0.98 0.93 14.62
C ALA A 157 -0.35 0.00 13.57
N VAL A 158 -1.07 -0.29 12.48
CA VAL A 158 -0.55 -1.07 11.34
C VAL A 158 0.64 -0.38 10.69
N THR A 159 0.56 0.94 10.49
CA THR A 159 1.66 1.73 9.90
C THR A 159 2.93 1.62 10.76
N LYS A 160 2.81 1.77 12.09
CA LYS A 160 3.93 1.66 13.03
C LYS A 160 4.56 0.27 12.99
N ALA A 161 3.73 -0.77 13.08
CA ALA A 161 4.18 -2.15 13.05
C ALA A 161 4.85 -2.53 11.73
N LEU A 162 4.30 -2.07 10.59
CA LEU A 162 4.86 -2.32 9.28
C LEU A 162 6.20 -1.60 9.07
N ASN A 163 6.31 -0.33 9.47
CA ASN A 163 7.59 0.38 9.39
C ASN A 163 8.67 -0.31 10.25
N ALA A 164 8.31 -0.83 11.43
CA ALA A 164 9.23 -1.61 12.26
C ALA A 164 9.64 -2.95 11.59
N LEU A 165 8.77 -3.54 10.78
CA LEU A 165 9.07 -4.75 10.01
C LEU A 165 9.98 -4.46 8.80
N LEU A 166 9.79 -3.31 8.14
CA LEU A 166 10.56 -2.91 6.96
C LEU A 166 11.93 -2.30 7.32
N ALA A 167 12.07 -1.67 8.48
CA ALA A 167 13.30 -1.01 8.93
C ALA A 167 14.59 -1.84 8.76
N PRO A 168 14.67 -3.12 9.16
CA PRO A 168 15.88 -3.91 8.94
C PRO A 168 16.19 -4.15 7.46
N ILE A 169 15.18 -4.33 6.62
CA ILE A 169 15.36 -4.53 5.16
C ILE A 169 15.93 -3.25 4.55
N GLN A 170 15.38 -2.10 4.92
CA GLN A 170 15.84 -0.80 4.46
C GLN A 170 17.27 -0.52 4.93
N ALA A 171 17.61 -0.85 6.18
CA ALA A 171 18.97 -0.73 6.68
C ALA A 171 19.95 -1.63 5.90
N SER A 172 19.58 -2.88 5.62
CA SER A 172 20.41 -3.78 4.80
C SER A 172 20.59 -3.27 3.36
N PHE A 173 19.55 -2.67 2.77
CA PHE A 173 19.64 -2.04 1.45
C PHE A 173 20.58 -0.83 1.45
N GLN A 174 20.46 0.05 2.45
CA GLN A 174 21.32 1.23 2.57
C GLN A 174 22.80 0.87 2.85
N ALA A 175 23.04 -0.24 3.56
CA ALA A 175 24.39 -0.72 3.84
C ALA A 175 25.06 -1.42 2.63
N SER A 176 24.29 -1.89 1.63
CA SER A 176 24.82 -2.65 0.49
C SER A 176 24.83 -1.82 -0.79
N GLN A 177 26.02 -1.35 -1.18
CA GLN A 177 26.24 -0.64 -2.44
C GLN A 177 25.90 -1.53 -3.64
N GLU A 178 26.27 -2.82 -3.59
CA GLU A 178 25.97 -3.79 -4.63
C GLU A 178 24.45 -3.93 -4.85
N TRP A 179 23.67 -4.03 -3.76
CA TRP A 179 22.22 -4.13 -3.86
C TRP A 179 21.63 -2.88 -4.52
N GLN A 180 22.09 -1.69 -4.13
CA GLN A 180 21.65 -0.44 -4.75
C GLN A 180 21.95 -0.39 -6.25
N GLU A 181 23.15 -0.81 -6.66
CA GLU A 181 23.52 -0.87 -8.07
C GLU A 181 22.66 -1.84 -8.87
N VAL A 182 22.40 -3.04 -8.33
CA VAL A 182 21.53 -4.04 -8.95
C VAL A 182 20.11 -3.51 -9.09
N THR A 183 19.59 -2.83 -8.06
CA THR A 183 18.26 -2.23 -8.11
C THR A 183 18.14 -1.18 -9.22
N VAL A 184 19.14 -0.32 -9.40
CA VAL A 184 19.13 0.68 -10.48
C VAL A 184 19.21 0.02 -11.87
N LYS A 185 19.99 -1.05 -12.01
CA LYS A 185 20.10 -1.81 -13.27
C LYS A 185 18.80 -2.56 -13.61
N ALA A 186 18.16 -3.17 -12.59
CA ALA A 186 16.93 -3.94 -12.74
C ALA A 186 15.69 -3.04 -12.96
N TYR A 187 15.64 -1.89 -12.28
CA TYR A 187 14.52 -0.94 -12.33
C TYR A 187 15.05 0.46 -12.67
N PRO A 188 15.44 0.71 -13.93
CA PRO A 188 15.94 2.00 -14.33
C PRO A 188 14.87 3.09 -14.10
N PRO A 189 15.24 4.26 -13.54
CA PRO A 189 14.29 5.32 -13.24
C PRO A 189 13.62 5.82 -14.52
N VAL A 190 12.29 5.76 -14.56
CA VAL A 190 11.47 6.20 -15.68
C VAL A 190 11.64 7.71 -15.86
N GLU A 191 11.79 8.20 -17.10
CA GLU A 191 12.17 9.59 -17.38
C GLU A 191 11.21 10.67 -16.83
N ASP A 192 9.97 10.31 -16.48
CA ASP A 192 8.99 11.24 -15.93
C ASP A 192 9.32 11.73 -14.50
N ASP A 193 10.10 10.97 -13.73
CA ASP A 193 10.57 11.42 -12.40
C ASP A 193 11.63 12.52 -12.50
N LYS A 194 12.37 12.61 -13.62
CA LYS A 194 13.29 13.71 -13.90
C LYS A 194 12.55 15.03 -14.16
N LYS A 195 11.33 14.98 -14.72
CA LYS A 195 10.50 16.18 -14.94
C LYS A 195 9.87 16.71 -13.64
N LYS A 196 9.51 15.84 -12.69
CA LYS A 196 9.02 16.28 -11.36
C LYS A 196 10.11 16.95 -10.51
N LYS A 197 11.36 16.47 -10.56
CA LYS A 197 12.50 17.12 -9.86
C LYS A 197 12.94 18.45 -10.48
N LYS A 198 12.55 18.77 -11.73
CA LYS A 198 12.87 20.02 -12.44
C LYS A 198 11.81 21.12 -12.35
N LYS A 199 10.78 21.01 -11.51
CA LYS A 199 9.93 22.18 -11.20
C LYS A 199 10.76 23.21 -10.44
N GLN A 200 11.22 24.22 -11.17
CA GLN A 200 11.95 25.40 -10.69
C GLN A 200 11.34 25.97 -9.40
N PRO A 201 12.15 26.51 -8.48
CA PRO A 201 11.63 27.30 -7.37
C PRO A 201 10.79 28.43 -7.95
N LYS A 202 9.50 28.49 -7.57
CA LYS A 202 8.66 29.64 -7.89
C LYS A 202 9.28 30.84 -7.20
N ASP A 203 9.90 31.70 -7.99
CA ASP A 203 10.20 33.07 -7.62
C ASP A 203 8.86 33.71 -7.20
N LYS A 204 8.69 33.92 -5.89
CA LYS A 204 7.53 34.64 -5.35
C LYS A 204 7.78 36.12 -5.64
N GLY A 205 7.58 36.50 -6.90
CA GLY A 205 7.51 37.88 -7.32
C GLY A 205 6.51 38.64 -6.44
N SER A 206 6.98 39.72 -5.84
CA SER A 206 6.22 40.61 -4.98
C SER A 206 5.10 41.29 -5.77
N ARG A 207 3.89 40.72 -5.71
CA ARG A 207 2.69 41.38 -6.23
C ARG A 207 1.51 41.15 -5.30
N TYR A 208 1.56 41.82 -4.16
CA TYR A 208 0.39 42.14 -3.34
C TYR A 208 0.01 43.59 -3.65
N PRO A 209 -1.10 43.88 -4.35
CA PRO A 209 -1.67 45.23 -4.36
C PRO A 209 -2.61 45.33 -3.17
N GLY A 210 -2.06 45.69 -2.01
CA GLY A 210 -2.80 45.77 -0.76
C GLY A 210 -1.91 46.28 0.38
N GLY A 211 -1.40 47.50 0.24
CA GLY A 211 -0.60 48.17 1.26
C GLY A 211 -0.54 49.66 0.95
N ALA A 212 -1.22 50.46 1.76
CA ALA A 212 -1.46 51.88 1.57
C ALA A 212 -0.16 52.71 1.49
N LYS A 213 -0.15 53.71 0.60
CA LYS A 213 0.54 55.00 0.82
C LYS A 213 -0.33 56.14 0.28
N LYS A 214 -0.47 57.15 1.13
CA LYS A 214 -1.16 58.44 0.96
C LYS A 214 -0.40 59.40 0.05
N GLU A 215 -1.16 60.36 -0.49
CA GLU A 215 -0.79 61.74 -0.93
C GLU A 215 0.16 61.81 -2.15
N ASP A 216 -0.06 62.59 -3.22
CA ASP A 216 -0.83 63.82 -3.47
C ASP A 216 -1.26 63.91 -4.95
N GLY A 217 -2.33 64.67 -5.24
CA GLY A 217 -2.36 65.52 -6.43
C GLY A 217 -3.35 65.20 -7.55
N ALA A 218 -4.32 66.11 -7.69
CA ALA A 218 -5.01 66.54 -8.91
C ALA A 218 -6.21 65.73 -9.46
N ALA A 219 -7.36 66.37 -9.28
CA ALA A 219 -8.68 66.10 -9.84
C ALA A 219 -8.74 65.79 -11.34
N LYS A 220 -9.68 64.91 -11.72
CA LYS A 220 -10.74 65.23 -12.70
C LYS A 220 -11.85 64.17 -12.67
N GLU A 221 -13.06 64.65 -12.43
CA GLU A 221 -14.33 63.94 -12.55
C GLU A 221 -14.57 63.50 -14.01
N THR A 222 -15.13 62.31 -14.20
CA THR A 222 -16.07 62.04 -15.29
C THR A 222 -17.04 60.94 -14.88
N GLU A 223 -18.32 61.28 -15.00
CA GLU A 223 -19.50 60.56 -14.54
C GLU A 223 -19.75 59.23 -15.30
N LEU A 224 -20.35 58.27 -14.60
CA LEU A 224 -20.93 57.05 -15.18
C LEU A 224 -22.35 57.35 -15.68
N PRO A 225 -22.74 56.95 -16.90
CA PRO A 225 -24.10 57.19 -17.40
C PRO A 225 -25.09 56.16 -16.83
N MET A 226 -26.12 56.65 -16.13
CA MET A 226 -27.32 55.91 -15.75
C MET A 226 -28.22 55.69 -16.97
N ARG A 227 -28.79 54.48 -17.11
CA ARG A 227 -29.87 54.19 -18.09
C ARG A 227 -31.24 54.51 -17.48
N PRO A 228 -32.18 55.16 -18.20
CA PRO A 228 -33.50 55.49 -17.68
C PRO A 228 -34.41 54.26 -17.56
N ALA A 229 -35.28 54.29 -16.55
CA ALA A 229 -36.47 53.45 -16.43
C ALA A 229 -37.68 54.11 -17.14
N GLU A 230 -38.78 53.35 -17.24
CA GLU A 230 -40.11 53.64 -17.85
C GLU A 230 -40.26 53.14 -19.30
N GLU A 231 -41.36 52.51 -19.73
CA GLU A 231 -42.69 52.34 -19.13
C GLU A 231 -43.45 51.18 -19.82
N SER A 232 -44.48 50.70 -19.12
CA SER A 232 -45.45 49.69 -19.53
C SER A 232 -46.43 50.15 -20.62
N LYS A 233 -46.70 49.28 -21.60
CA LYS A 233 -48.04 48.88 -22.05
C LYS A 233 -47.98 47.62 -22.91
#